data_AF-A0A0V0GMU7-F1
#
_entry.id   AF-A0A0V0GMU7-F1
#
_cell.length_a   1.000
_cell.length_b   1.000
_cell.length_c   1.000
_cell.angle_alpha   90.00
_cell.angle_beta   90.00
_cell.angle_gamma   90.00
#
_symmetry.space_group_name_H-M   'P 1'
#
loop_
_entity.id
_entity.type
_entity.pdbx_description
1 polymer ?
#
loop_
_entity_poly.entity_id
_entity_poly.type
_entity_poly.pdbx_seq_one_letter_code
_entity_poly.pdbx_strand_id
1 'polypeptide(L)'
;MVSEILHPSRTKSYSKVRSRVLTILIQQLRSDSAATEVIRLIDHFRYAMFYLLVLMCFGENIDEAQVKLIHDVQRRWMQSAGRFIN
;
A
#
# COMPACT_ATOMS: atom_id res chain seq x y z
N MET A 1 17.95 -6.07 -0.28
CA MET A 1 16.51 -5.73 -0.38
C MET A 1 16.27 -4.47 -1.21
N VAL A 2 16.73 -3.28 -0.80
CA VAL A 2 16.48 -2.03 -1.57
C VAL A 2 17.20 -2.01 -2.93
N SER A 3 18.43 -2.52 -2.99
CA SER A 3 19.23 -2.61 -4.23
C SER A 3 18.62 -3.50 -5.32
N GLU A 4 17.83 -4.52 -4.94
CA GLU A 4 17.15 -5.44 -5.87
C GLU A 4 15.85 -4.84 -6.44
N ILE A 5 15.17 -4.01 -5.64
CA ILE A 5 13.87 -3.39 -6.00
C ILE A 5 14.07 -2.13 -6.85
N LEU A 6 15.11 -1.35 -6.56
CA LEU A 6 15.42 -0.11 -7.28
C LEU A 6 16.29 -0.33 -8.54
N HIS A 7 16.65 -1.58 -8.85
CA HIS A 7 17.48 -1.85 -10.02
C HIS A 7 16.74 -1.45 -11.31
N PRO A 8 17.34 -0.64 -12.21
CA PRO A 8 16.69 -0.13 -13.42
C PRO A 8 16.03 -1.22 -14.29
N SER A 9 16.62 -2.42 -14.35
CA SER A 9 16.06 -3.55 -15.09
C SER A 9 14.69 -4.02 -14.56
N ARG A 10 14.39 -3.80 -13.27
CA ARG A 10 13.11 -4.16 -12.64
C ARG A 10 12.11 -3.01 -12.58
N THR A 11 12.53 -1.78 -12.85
CA THR A 11 11.60 -0.61 -12.90
C THR A 11 10.51 -0.75 -13.97
N LYS A 12 10.83 -1.39 -15.12
CA LYS A 12 9.84 -1.80 -16.12
C LYS A 12 8.98 -2.97 -15.64
N SER A 13 9.57 -3.95 -14.94
CA SER A 13 8.84 -5.09 -14.35
C SER A 13 7.73 -4.65 -13.39
N TYR A 14 7.91 -3.54 -12.67
CA TYR A 14 6.90 -3.02 -11.74
C TYR A 14 5.89 -2.05 -12.37
N SER A 15 5.91 -1.83 -13.69
CA SER A 15 4.94 -0.94 -14.36
C SER A 15 3.49 -1.41 -14.17
N LYS A 16 3.26 -2.71 -14.32
CA LYS A 16 1.96 -3.36 -14.09
C LYS A 16 1.50 -3.21 -12.65
N VAL A 17 2.42 -3.43 -11.70
CA VAL A 17 2.20 -3.20 -10.26
C VAL A 17 1.78 -1.75 -9.99
N ARG A 18 2.52 -0.76 -10.52
CA ARG A 18 2.20 0.66 -10.34
C ARG A 18 0.83 1.01 -10.91
N SER A 19 0.49 0.49 -12.09
CA SER A 19 -0.84 0.70 -12.69
C SER A 19 -1.95 0.12 -11.81
N ARG A 20 -1.77 -1.09 -11.28
CA ARG A 20 -2.75 -1.72 -10.38
C ARG A 20 -2.94 -0.91 -9.11
N VAL A 21 -1.86 -0.47 -8.48
CA VAL A 21 -1.91 0.37 -7.27
C VAL A 21 -2.62 1.69 -7.54
N LEU A 22 -2.37 2.33 -8.69
CA LEU A 22 -3.06 3.55 -9.09
C LEU A 22 -4.57 3.33 -9.26
N THR A 23 -4.97 2.21 -9.87
CA THR A 23 -6.40 1.84 -9.99
C THR A 23 -7.06 1.71 -8.63
N ILE A 24 -6.41 1.02 -7.67
CA ILE A 24 -6.91 0.86 -6.30
C ILE A 24 -7.06 2.23 -5.63
N LEU A 25 -6.04 3.10 -5.74
CA LEU A 25 -6.08 4.45 -5.17
C LEU A 25 -7.27 5.26 -5.71
N ILE A 26 -7.48 5.25 -7.03
CA ILE A 26 -8.59 5.97 -7.66
C ILE A 26 -9.94 5.40 -7.23
N GLN A 27 -10.06 4.08 -7.13
CA GLN A 27 -11.29 3.41 -6.68
C GLN A 27 -11.64 3.81 -5.25
N GLN A 28 -10.68 3.74 -4.32
CA GLN A 28 -10.89 4.14 -2.93
C GLN A 28 -11.31 5.61 -2.81
N LEU A 29 -10.60 6.51 -3.51
CA LEU A 29 -10.93 7.93 -3.50
C LEU A 29 -12.35 8.21 -4.01
N ARG A 30 -12.76 7.55 -5.09
CA ARG A 30 -14.12 7.70 -5.64
C ARG A 30 -15.17 7.19 -4.66
N SER A 31 -14.96 6.00 -4.08
CA SER A 31 -15.86 5.40 -3.10
C SER A 31 -16.03 6.30 -1.87
N ASP A 32 -14.93 6.79 -1.29
CA ASP A 32 -14.99 7.63 -0.09
C ASP A 32 -15.54 9.03 -0.39
N SER A 33 -15.25 9.61 -1.57
CA SER A 33 -15.84 10.88 -1.99
C SER A 33 -17.34 10.81 -2.23
N ALA A 34 -17.86 9.63 -2.57
CA ALA A 34 -19.30 9.42 -2.72
C ALA A 34 -19.99 9.21 -1.36
N ALA A 35 -19.26 8.70 -0.36
CA ALA A 35 -19.79 8.43 0.97
C ALA A 35 -19.64 9.61 1.95
N THR A 36 -18.67 10.51 1.73
CA THR A 36 -18.31 11.57 2.67
C THR A 36 -17.94 12.87 1.94
N GLU A 37 -18.26 14.03 2.52
CA GLU A 37 -17.87 15.33 1.97
C GLU A 37 -16.38 15.66 2.18
N VAL A 38 -15.73 15.05 3.18
CA VAL A 38 -14.34 15.33 3.54
C VAL A 38 -13.53 14.04 3.56
N ILE A 39 -12.60 13.94 2.61
CA ILE A 39 -11.68 12.82 2.48
C ILE A 39 -10.26 13.22 2.89
N ARG A 40 -9.61 12.36 3.69
CA ARG A 40 -8.21 12.55 4.05
C ARG A 40 -7.29 11.87 3.01
N LEU A 41 -6.86 12.66 2.04
CA LEU A 41 -6.09 12.20 0.89
C LEU A 41 -4.81 11.43 1.28
N ILE A 42 -4.11 11.88 2.32
CA ILE A 42 -2.85 11.27 2.76
C ILE A 42 -3.03 9.81 3.21
N ASP A 43 -4.19 9.43 3.74
CA ASP A 43 -4.42 8.06 4.22
C ASP A 43 -4.56 7.09 3.04
N HIS A 44 -5.19 7.55 1.96
CA HIS A 44 -5.31 6.82 0.70
C HIS A 44 -3.94 6.61 0.04
N PHE A 45 -3.14 7.68 -0.05
CA PHE A 45 -1.78 7.59 -0.58
C PHE A 45 -0.88 6.67 0.27
N ARG A 46 -0.98 6.73 1.59
CA ARG A 46 -0.23 5.84 2.49
C ARG A 46 -0.59 4.38 2.27
N TYR A 47 -1.87 4.06 2.15
CA TYR A 47 -2.31 2.70 1.85
C TYR A 47 -1.81 2.23 0.47
N ALA A 48 -1.94 3.05 -0.56
CA ALA A 48 -1.46 2.72 -1.91
C ALA A 48 0.06 2.50 -1.94
N MET A 49 0.83 3.35 -1.27
CA MET A 49 2.29 3.18 -1.15
C MET A 49 2.65 1.92 -0.36
N PHE A 50 1.92 1.61 0.71
CA PHE A 50 2.09 0.36 1.44
C PHE A 50 1.85 -0.87 0.55
N TYR A 51 0.76 -0.87 -0.21
CA TYR A 51 0.42 -1.92 -1.16
C TYR A 51 1.53 -2.11 -2.21
N LEU A 52 2.06 -1.01 -2.76
CA LEU A 52 3.17 -1.03 -3.70
C LEU A 52 4.42 -1.70 -3.10
N LEU A 53 4.76 -1.35 -1.86
CA LEU A 53 5.91 -1.92 -1.16
C LEU A 53 5.73 -3.41 -0.89
N VAL A 54 4.53 -3.85 -0.49
CA VAL A 54 4.23 -5.28 -0.31
C VAL A 54 4.44 -6.05 -1.62
N LEU A 55 3.91 -5.55 -2.75
CA LEU A 55 4.12 -6.21 -4.05
C LEU A 55 5.59 -6.19 -4.50
N MET A 56 6.33 -5.13 -4.22
CA MET A 56 7.76 -5.06 -4.54
C MET A 56 8.60 -6.04 -3.71
N CYS A 57 8.23 -6.24 -2.43
CA CYS A 57 8.94 -7.13 -1.51
C CYS A 57 8.59 -8.61 -1.71
N PHE A 58 7.32 -8.92 -1.93
CA PHE A 58 6.80 -10.29 -1.93
C PHE A 58 6.37 -10.80 -3.32
N GLY A 59 6.32 -9.92 -4.33
CA GLY A 59 5.94 -10.24 -5.70
C GLY A 59 4.46 -10.06 -6.01
N GLU A 60 4.08 -10.24 -7.28
CA GLU A 60 2.71 -9.99 -7.78
C GLU A 60 1.67 -11.05 -7.34
N ASN A 61 2.11 -12.17 -6.76
CA ASN A 61 1.24 -13.28 -6.34
C ASN A 61 0.45 -12.97 -5.05
N ILE A 62 0.70 -11.82 -4.42
CA ILE A 62 -0.05 -11.37 -3.25
C ILE A 62 -1.35 -10.70 -3.71
N ASP A 63 -2.48 -11.15 -3.17
CA ASP A 63 -3.79 -10.56 -3.42
C ASP A 63 -4.10 -9.39 -2.47
N GLU A 64 -5.17 -8.65 -2.77
CA GLU A 64 -5.56 -7.48 -1.95
C GLU A 64 -5.98 -7.84 -0.53
N ALA A 65 -6.58 -9.02 -0.32
CA ALA A 65 -6.98 -9.47 1.01
C ALA A 65 -5.75 -9.76 1.87
N GLN A 66 -4.73 -10.38 1.30
CA GLN A 66 -3.44 -10.60 1.94
C GLN A 66 -2.73 -9.27 2.25
N VAL A 67 -2.71 -8.30 1.32
CA VAL A 67 -2.15 -6.97 1.60
C VAL A 67 -2.87 -6.32 2.78
N LYS A 68 -4.20 -6.42 2.84
CA LYS A 68 -5.01 -5.88 3.93
C LYS A 68 -4.67 -6.53 5.28
N LEU A 69 -4.50 -7.86 5.31
CA LEU A 69 -4.08 -8.57 6.51
C LEU A 69 -2.69 -8.11 7.00
N ILE A 70 -1.73 -7.94 6.09
CA ILE A 70 -0.39 -7.44 6.45
C ILE A 70 -0.50 -6.00 6.98
N HIS A 71 -1.28 -5.13 6.32
CA HIS A 71 -1.52 -3.77 6.77
C HIS A 71 -2.11 -3.74 8.18
N ASP A 72 -3.11 -4.58 8.48
CA ASP A 72 -3.80 -4.60 9.76
C ASP A 72 -2.92 -5.15 10.88
N VAL A 73 -2.09 -6.17 10.61
CA VAL A 73 -1.07 -6.64 11.55
C VAL A 73 -0.03 -5.55 11.82
N GLN A 74 0.50 -4.91 10.78
CA GLN A 74 1.49 -3.84 10.92
C GLN A 74 0.92 -2.63 11.68
N ARG A 75 -0.32 -2.22 11.38
CA ARG A 75 -1.01 -1.14 12.10
C ARG A 75 -1.17 -1.48 13.58
N ARG A 76 -1.64 -2.69 13.91
CA ARG A 76 -1.75 -3.14 15.31
C ARG A 76 -0.38 -3.16 16.00
N TRP A 77 0.66 -3.61 15.32
CA TRP A 77 2.02 -3.61 15.87
C TRP A 77 2.54 -2.18 16.11
N MET A 78 2.33 -1.24 15.18
CA MET A 78 2.74 0.17 15.40
C MET A 78 1.98 0.81 16.56
N GLN A 79 0.68 0.51 16.69
CA GLN A 79 -0.15 0.99 17.80
C GLN A 79 0.32 0.40 19.15
N SER A 80 0.71 -0.88 19.19
CA SER A 80 1.21 -1.51 20.40
C SER A 80 2.65 -1.11 20.72
N ALA A 81 3.53 -0.96 19.72
CA ALA A 81 4.90 -0.50 19.88
C ALA A 81 4.96 0.92 20.49
N GLY A 82 4.06 1.82 20.06
CA GLY A 82 3.92 3.14 20.68
C GLY A 82 3.55 3.08 22.17
N ARG A 83 2.94 1.99 22.64
CA ARG A 83 2.64 1.74 24.06
C ARG A 83 3.87 1.31 24.89
N PHE A 84 4.95 0.90 24.23
CA PHE A 84 6.22 0.52 24.88
C PHE A 84 7.31 1.59 24.71
N ILE A 85 7.05 2.64 23.93
CA ILE A 85 7.99 3.73 23.63
C ILE A 85 7.59 5.03 24.38
N ASN A 86 6.42 5.06 25.03
CA ASN A 86 5.91 6.19 25.81
C ASN A 86 5.75 5.81 27.28
#